data_AF-A0A832CKD4-F1
#
_entry.id   AF-A0A832CKD4-F1
#
_cell.length_a   1.000
_cell.length_b   1.000
_cell.length_c   1.000
_cell.angle_alpha   90.00
_cell.angle_beta   90.00
_cell.angle_gamma   90.00
#
_symmetry.space_group_name_H-M   'P 1'
#
loop_
_entity.id
_entity.type
_entity.pdbx_description
1 polymer ?
#
loop_
_entity_poly.entity_id
_entity_poly.type
_entity_poly.pdbx_seq_one_letter_code
_entity_poly.pdbx_strand_id
1 'polypeptide(L)'
;MSRRLCLALACVLVLALVLVWAVSAQRPLRKATSSTLYLPLVSLSLCGQPVFVDRFDDPGSGWPTLTGPGAAYGYLDGEYAITATASASFVWVTAPVLAPTGDYCFEVVVRRPEGDGCYGVVFDVQDAQHSYVLTLNPGTLTYFLYAQDGTLWRPLGSGSVPSLRAGSGKNHVQVERRGARILVIINSQLVLETSDNAYHGGGVGLHAWKVLLGSGSAEARFDNLALCVLGGGGTAQSKAATVGSATTPR
;
A
#
# COMPACT_ATOMS: atom_id res chain seq x y z
N MET A 1 -33.03 -86.05 2.47
CA MET A 1 -32.61 -84.67 2.12
C MET A 1 -32.94 -83.68 3.26
N SER A 2 -32.39 -83.87 4.47
CA SER A 2 -32.89 -83.17 5.68
C SER A 2 -31.83 -82.59 6.62
N ARG A 3 -30.54 -82.61 6.27
CA ARG A 3 -29.47 -81.98 7.10
C ARG A 3 -28.68 -80.90 6.35
N ARG A 4 -28.47 -81.07 5.04
CA ARG A 4 -27.74 -80.10 4.21
C ARG A 4 -28.49 -78.78 4.02
N LEU A 5 -29.82 -78.83 3.97
CA LEU A 5 -30.68 -77.64 3.80
C LEU A 5 -30.75 -76.79 5.09
N CYS A 6 -30.82 -77.43 6.27
CA CYS A 6 -30.78 -76.71 7.56
C CYS A 6 -29.42 -76.05 7.82
N LEU A 7 -28.31 -76.72 7.47
CA LEU A 7 -26.98 -76.11 7.62
C LEU A 7 -26.80 -74.89 6.71
N ALA A 8 -27.32 -74.96 5.49
CA ALA A 8 -27.26 -73.85 4.53
C ALA A 8 -28.07 -72.63 5.02
N LEU A 9 -29.30 -72.84 5.54
CA LEU A 9 -30.12 -71.74 6.08
C LEU A 9 -29.48 -71.09 7.31
N ALA A 10 -28.91 -71.89 8.21
CA ALA A 10 -28.22 -71.37 9.39
C ALA A 10 -26.99 -70.53 9.01
N CYS A 11 -26.23 -70.96 8.00
CA CYS A 11 -25.06 -70.24 7.53
C CYS A 11 -25.41 -68.88 6.90
N VAL A 12 -26.50 -68.83 6.12
CA VAL A 12 -27.00 -67.58 5.51
C VAL A 12 -27.50 -66.59 6.58
N LEU A 13 -28.19 -67.07 7.62
CA LEU A 13 -28.64 -66.23 8.73
C LEU A 13 -27.49 -65.66 9.55
N VAL A 14 -26.44 -66.45 9.80
CA VAL A 14 -25.23 -65.98 10.51
C VAL A 14 -24.48 -64.96 9.65
N LEU A 15 -24.32 -65.20 8.35
CA LEU A 15 -23.71 -64.23 7.43
C LEU A 15 -24.51 -62.92 7.35
N ALA A 16 -25.84 -63.00 7.30
CA ALA A 16 -26.71 -61.84 7.29
C ALA A 16 -26.61 -61.04 8.59
N LEU A 17 -26.58 -61.71 9.75
CA LEU A 17 -26.41 -61.06 11.05
C LEU A 17 -25.02 -60.42 11.20
N VAL A 18 -23.96 -61.06 10.72
CA VAL A 18 -22.60 -60.50 10.70
C VAL A 18 -22.52 -59.27 9.81
N LEU A 19 -23.17 -59.28 8.64
CA LEU A 19 -23.24 -58.12 7.75
C LEU A 19 -24.03 -56.95 8.35
N VAL A 20 -25.16 -57.22 9.00
CA VAL A 20 -25.96 -56.19 9.68
C VAL A 20 -25.16 -55.57 10.85
N TRP A 21 -24.42 -56.39 11.61
CA TRP A 21 -23.56 -55.90 12.69
C TRP A 21 -22.41 -55.05 12.15
N ALA A 22 -21.74 -55.50 11.07
CA ALA A 22 -20.65 -54.77 10.42
C ALA A 22 -21.08 -53.42 9.84
N VAL A 23 -22.29 -53.33 9.27
CA VAL A 23 -22.85 -52.07 8.76
C VAL A 23 -23.24 -51.13 9.91
N SER A 24 -23.81 -51.64 11.01
CA SER A 24 -24.16 -50.82 12.18
C SER A 24 -22.95 -50.28 12.95
N ALA A 25 -21.79 -50.95 12.84
CA ALA A 25 -20.55 -50.57 13.51
C ALA A 25 -19.76 -49.48 12.76
N GLN A 26 -20.19 -49.07 11.56
CA GLN A 26 -19.58 -47.96 10.84
C GLN A 26 -20.00 -46.64 11.51
N ARG A 27 -19.20 -46.21 12.49
CA ARG A 27 -19.27 -44.85 13.02
C ARG A 27 -19.07 -43.89 11.83
N PRO A 28 -19.96 -42.91 11.60
CA PRO A 28 -19.73 -41.92 10.56
C PRO A 28 -18.39 -41.26 10.86
N LEU A 29 -17.45 -41.35 9.90
CA LEU A 29 -16.22 -40.59 9.94
C LEU A 29 -16.64 -39.13 10.14
N ARG A 30 -16.32 -38.55 11.30
CA ARG A 30 -16.50 -37.13 11.53
C ARG A 30 -15.76 -36.45 10.39
N LYS A 31 -16.48 -35.79 9.49
CA LYS A 31 -15.86 -34.91 8.49
C LYS A 31 -14.93 -34.01 9.27
N ALA A 32 -13.63 -34.08 8.98
CA ALA A 32 -12.67 -33.16 9.53
C ALA A 32 -13.16 -31.77 9.12
N THR A 33 -13.70 -31.01 10.07
CA THR A 33 -13.99 -29.60 9.87
C THR A 33 -12.65 -28.96 9.60
N SER A 34 -12.38 -28.66 8.32
CA SER A 34 -11.22 -27.90 7.92
C SER A 34 -11.42 -26.50 8.44
N SER A 35 -10.98 -26.26 9.68
CA SER A 35 -10.85 -24.93 10.23
C SER A 35 -9.79 -24.23 9.42
N THR A 36 -10.20 -23.46 8.41
CA THR A 36 -9.33 -22.51 7.73
C THR A 36 -8.80 -21.57 8.79
N LEU A 37 -7.53 -21.78 9.19
CA LEU A 37 -6.85 -20.86 10.09
C LEU A 37 -6.61 -19.58 9.28
N TYR A 38 -7.48 -18.59 9.45
CA TYR A 38 -7.14 -17.22 9.08
C TYR A 38 -6.06 -16.78 10.06
N LEU A 39 -4.80 -17.07 9.72
CA LEU A 39 -3.71 -16.27 10.27
C LEU A 39 -4.08 -14.82 9.96
N PRO A 40 -4.18 -13.92 10.94
CA PRO A 40 -4.16 -12.51 10.60
C PRO A 40 -2.91 -12.34 9.77
N LEU A 41 -3.05 -11.91 8.51
CA LEU A 41 -1.92 -11.31 7.81
C LEU A 41 -1.57 -10.11 8.69
N VAL A 42 -0.69 -10.32 9.67
CA VAL A 42 0.13 -9.27 10.21
C VAL A 42 0.96 -8.92 8.99
N SER A 43 0.47 -7.96 8.21
CA SER A 43 1.27 -7.28 7.22
C SER A 43 2.54 -6.92 7.98
N LEU A 44 3.66 -7.52 7.59
CA LEU A 44 4.97 -7.18 8.13
C LEU A 44 5.29 -5.79 7.58
N SER A 45 4.58 -4.78 8.09
CA SER A 45 5.00 -3.39 7.95
C SER A 45 6.35 -3.32 8.64
N LEU A 46 7.39 -3.13 7.83
CA LEU A 46 8.77 -2.95 8.28
C LEU A 46 8.97 -1.63 9.03
N CYS A 47 7.88 -0.86 9.18
CA CYS A 47 7.83 0.55 9.47
C CYS A 47 7.53 0.88 10.96
N GLY A 48 7.35 -0.12 11.83
CA GLY A 48 7.08 0.09 13.27
C GLY A 48 5.63 -0.23 13.68
N GLN A 49 5.09 0.45 14.70
CA GLN A 49 3.70 0.26 15.13
C GLN A 49 2.76 1.06 14.21
N PRO A 50 1.85 0.40 13.46
CA PRO A 50 0.98 1.09 12.52
C PRO A 50 -0.06 1.94 13.25
N VAL A 51 -0.23 3.17 12.78
CA VAL A 51 -1.26 4.11 13.26
C VAL A 51 -2.28 4.44 12.16
N PHE A 52 -1.93 4.20 10.90
CA PHE A 52 -2.86 4.20 9.77
C PHE A 52 -2.38 3.22 8.70
N VAL A 53 -3.29 2.46 8.12
CA VAL A 53 -3.02 1.53 7.03
C VAL A 53 -4.17 1.65 6.05
N ASP A 54 -3.87 1.69 4.76
CA ASP A 54 -4.88 1.66 3.72
C ASP A 54 -4.52 0.65 2.64
N ARG A 55 -5.48 -0.23 2.36
CA ARG A 55 -5.35 -1.22 1.29
C ARG A 55 -5.83 -0.78 -0.06
N PHE A 56 -6.59 0.31 -0.12
CA PHE A 56 -7.24 0.84 -1.31
C PHE A 56 -8.23 -0.13 -1.98
N ASP A 57 -8.54 -1.25 -1.31
CA ASP A 57 -9.63 -2.15 -1.66
C ASP A 57 -11.00 -1.59 -1.23
N ASP A 58 -11.02 -0.61 -0.32
CA ASP A 58 -12.23 0.06 0.18
C ASP A 58 -12.30 1.52 -0.29
N PRO A 59 -13.19 1.86 -1.25
CA PRO A 59 -13.42 3.24 -1.68
C PRO A 59 -13.95 4.17 -0.57
N GLY A 60 -14.40 3.62 0.56
CA GLY A 60 -14.83 4.35 1.74
C GLY A 60 -13.70 4.75 2.70
N SER A 61 -12.44 4.42 2.40
CA SER A 61 -11.30 4.64 3.31
C SER A 61 -10.93 6.12 3.51
N GLY A 62 -11.57 7.04 2.78
CA GLY A 62 -11.54 8.48 3.04
C GLY A 62 -10.62 9.29 2.12
N TRP A 63 -10.07 8.67 1.07
CA TRP A 63 -9.30 9.40 0.08
C TRP A 63 -10.19 10.16 -0.90
N PRO A 64 -9.72 11.30 -1.45
CA PRO A 64 -10.48 12.08 -2.40
C PRO A 64 -10.80 11.28 -3.67
N THR A 65 -12.05 11.39 -4.14
CA THR A 65 -12.42 10.94 -5.48
C THR A 65 -12.83 12.16 -6.30
N LEU A 66 -12.14 12.38 -7.41
CA LEU A 66 -12.36 13.55 -8.27
C LEU A 66 -12.06 13.16 -9.72
N THR A 67 -12.81 13.72 -10.65
CA THR A 67 -12.42 13.74 -12.07
C THR A 67 -12.59 15.15 -12.58
N GLY A 68 -11.51 15.75 -13.06
CA GLY A 68 -11.52 17.11 -13.57
C GLY A 68 -10.48 17.35 -14.65
N PRO A 69 -10.47 18.55 -15.26
CA PRO A 69 -9.57 18.87 -16.37
C PRO A 69 -8.08 18.83 -16.02
N GLY A 70 -7.73 19.02 -14.74
CA GLY A 70 -6.36 19.02 -14.21
C GLY A 70 -5.90 17.68 -13.68
N ALA A 71 -6.78 16.98 -12.99
CA ALA A 71 -6.45 15.74 -12.32
C ALA A 71 -7.64 14.80 -12.22
N ALA A 72 -7.35 13.51 -12.13
CA ALA A 72 -8.29 12.53 -11.63
C ALA A 72 -7.68 11.78 -10.43
N TYR A 73 -8.49 11.52 -9.42
CA TYR A 73 -8.16 10.72 -8.26
C TYR A 73 -9.29 9.73 -8.00
N GLY A 74 -8.95 8.53 -7.55
CA GLY A 74 -9.96 7.56 -7.14
C GLY A 74 -9.42 6.15 -7.04
N TYR A 75 -10.31 5.21 -6.78
CA TYR A 75 -9.98 3.80 -6.60
C TYR A 75 -10.21 3.05 -7.92
N LEU A 76 -9.25 2.21 -8.31
CA LEU A 76 -9.37 1.34 -9.48
C LEU A 76 -8.59 0.06 -9.26
N ASP A 77 -9.22 -1.08 -9.54
CA ASP A 77 -8.58 -2.40 -9.49
C ASP A 77 -7.85 -2.72 -8.17
N GLY A 78 -8.41 -2.25 -7.04
CA GLY A 78 -7.82 -2.43 -5.70
C GLY A 78 -6.65 -1.50 -5.39
N GLU A 79 -6.39 -0.50 -6.23
CA GLU A 79 -5.32 0.47 -6.05
C GLU A 79 -5.89 1.90 -6.07
N TYR A 80 -5.19 2.82 -5.43
CA TYR A 80 -5.52 4.24 -5.51
C TYR A 80 -4.79 4.89 -6.69
N ALA A 81 -5.53 5.67 -7.46
CA ALA A 81 -5.12 6.25 -8.72
C ALA A 81 -4.92 7.75 -8.59
N ILE A 82 -3.84 8.24 -9.17
CA ILE A 82 -3.62 9.67 -9.39
C ILE A 82 -3.21 9.86 -10.84
N THR A 83 -3.99 10.64 -11.58
CA THR A 83 -3.70 10.99 -12.97
C THR A 83 -3.51 12.50 -13.07
N ALA A 84 -2.28 12.92 -13.33
CA ALA A 84 -1.93 14.31 -13.67
C ALA A 84 -2.11 14.52 -15.17
N THR A 85 -2.70 15.65 -15.58
CA THR A 85 -2.97 15.95 -17.00
C THR A 85 -2.12 17.13 -17.49
N ALA A 86 -2.31 17.54 -18.75
CA ALA A 86 -1.61 18.70 -19.31
C ALA A 86 -1.91 20.03 -18.60
N SER A 87 -3.09 20.19 -17.97
CA SER A 87 -3.45 21.46 -17.31
C SER A 87 -2.93 21.59 -15.88
N ALA A 88 -2.48 20.48 -15.27
CA ALA A 88 -1.77 20.46 -13.99
C ALA A 88 -0.74 19.33 -13.98
N SER A 89 0.55 19.69 -14.11
CA SER A 89 1.61 18.70 -14.25
C SER A 89 1.93 17.98 -12.94
N PHE A 90 1.90 18.68 -11.80
CA PHE A 90 2.17 18.10 -10.47
C PHE A 90 0.93 18.20 -9.59
N VAL A 91 0.45 17.06 -9.13
CA VAL A 91 -0.76 16.95 -8.32
C VAL A 91 -0.52 15.99 -7.16
N TRP A 92 -1.07 16.32 -6.01
CA TRP A 92 -0.90 15.54 -4.79
C TRP A 92 -2.18 15.50 -3.97
N VAL A 93 -2.30 14.46 -3.15
CA VAL A 93 -3.41 14.28 -2.21
C VAL A 93 -2.86 13.75 -0.88
N THR A 94 -3.44 14.15 0.25
CA THR A 94 -3.07 13.62 1.56
C THR A 94 -4.03 12.54 2.02
N ALA A 95 -3.50 11.58 2.76
CA ALA A 95 -4.28 10.59 3.49
C ALA A 95 -5.25 11.28 4.48
N PRO A 96 -6.34 10.61 4.90
CA PRO A 96 -7.28 11.11 5.90
C PRO A 96 -6.73 11.03 7.35
N VAL A 97 -5.43 11.28 7.51
CA VAL A 97 -4.68 11.20 8.77
C VAL A 97 -3.53 12.20 8.76
N LEU A 98 -3.13 12.65 9.95
CA LEU A 98 -1.91 13.42 10.16
C LEU A 98 -0.73 12.51 10.50
N ALA A 99 0.45 12.89 10.03
CA ALA A 99 1.71 12.37 10.56
C ALA A 99 1.76 12.59 12.08
N PRO A 100 2.28 11.61 12.85
CA PRO A 100 2.62 11.82 14.24
C PRO A 100 3.56 13.02 14.42
N THR A 101 3.46 13.71 15.56
CA THR A 101 4.39 14.81 15.91
C THR A 101 5.78 14.32 16.29
N GLY A 102 5.92 13.04 16.62
CA GLY A 102 7.21 12.37 16.90
C GLY A 102 7.76 11.65 15.68
N ASP A 103 8.75 10.79 15.93
CA ASP A 103 9.37 10.00 14.86
C ASP A 103 8.34 9.05 14.21
N TYR A 104 8.33 9.01 12.88
CA TYR A 104 7.39 8.20 12.13
C TYR A 104 8.02 7.62 10.89
N CYS A 105 7.36 6.60 10.35
CA CYS A 105 7.68 6.04 9.06
C CYS A 105 6.42 6.05 8.20
N PHE A 106 6.58 6.45 6.93
CA PHE A 106 5.53 6.47 5.93
C PHE A 106 5.96 5.62 4.74
N GLU A 107 5.23 4.54 4.47
CA GLU A 107 5.53 3.59 3.41
C GLU A 107 4.34 3.37 2.47
N VAL A 108 4.64 3.11 1.20
CA VAL A 108 3.64 2.80 0.17
C VAL A 108 4.28 2.00 -0.96
N VAL A 109 3.49 1.17 -1.64
CA VAL A 109 3.84 0.56 -2.92
C VAL A 109 3.26 1.40 -4.05
N VAL A 110 4.08 1.74 -5.04
CA VAL A 110 3.69 2.57 -6.18
C VAL A 110 4.16 1.95 -7.50
N ARG A 111 3.33 2.09 -8.53
CA ARG A 111 3.67 1.74 -9.92
C ARG A 111 3.09 2.76 -10.88
N ARG A 112 3.63 2.80 -12.10
CA ARG A 112 3.05 3.53 -13.23
C ARG A 112 2.56 2.52 -14.26
N PRO A 113 1.25 2.35 -14.50
CA PRO A 113 0.76 1.38 -15.47
C PRO A 113 1.24 1.68 -16.89
N GLU A 114 1.18 2.94 -17.30
CA GLU A 114 1.52 3.38 -18.67
C GLU A 114 2.13 4.78 -18.69
N GLY A 115 2.71 5.15 -19.83
CA GLY A 115 3.19 6.49 -20.12
C GLY A 115 4.51 6.85 -19.44
N ASP A 116 4.80 8.15 -19.46
CA ASP A 116 6.00 8.75 -18.89
C ASP A 116 5.61 9.76 -17.81
N GLY A 117 5.93 9.43 -16.57
CA GLY A 117 5.55 10.23 -15.42
C GLY A 117 6.36 9.86 -14.20
N CYS A 118 6.60 10.84 -13.35
CA CYS A 118 7.18 10.64 -12.04
C CYS A 118 6.05 10.46 -11.01
N TYR A 119 6.39 9.87 -9.88
CA TYR A 119 5.45 9.66 -8.77
C TYR A 119 6.22 9.67 -7.46
N GLY A 120 5.49 9.69 -6.36
CA GLY A 120 6.09 9.47 -5.05
C GLY A 120 5.19 9.92 -3.93
N VAL A 121 5.81 10.45 -2.89
CA VAL A 121 5.13 10.81 -1.64
C VAL A 121 5.38 12.26 -1.27
N VAL A 122 4.38 12.87 -0.64
CA VAL A 122 4.50 14.14 0.07
C VAL A 122 4.38 13.89 1.56
N PHE A 123 5.16 14.58 2.37
CA PHE A 123 5.15 14.40 3.83
C PHE A 123 5.47 15.70 4.54
N ASP A 124 5.13 15.75 5.83
CA ASP A 124 5.07 16.95 6.64
C ASP A 124 4.35 18.13 5.96
N VAL A 125 3.23 17.88 5.27
CA VAL A 125 2.47 18.89 4.53
C VAL A 125 1.78 19.85 5.50
N GLN A 126 2.21 21.11 5.50
CA GLN A 126 1.63 22.16 6.34
C GLN A 126 0.42 22.81 5.64
N ASP A 127 0.59 23.13 4.36
CA ASP A 127 -0.41 23.70 3.47
C ASP A 127 -0.06 23.38 2.01
N ALA A 128 -0.70 24.07 1.05
CA ALA A 128 -0.53 23.76 -0.37
C ALA A 128 0.82 24.16 -0.98
N GLN A 129 1.66 24.87 -0.24
CA GLN A 129 2.94 25.39 -0.70
C GLN A 129 4.12 25.09 0.24
N HIS A 130 3.88 24.40 1.35
CA HIS A 130 4.90 24.07 2.35
C HIS A 130 4.85 22.57 2.70
N SER A 131 5.81 21.81 2.15
CA SER A 131 5.88 20.35 2.34
C SER A 131 7.27 19.80 1.98
N TYR A 132 7.53 18.54 2.32
CA TYR A 132 8.58 17.76 1.66
C TYR A 132 7.99 16.89 0.55
N VAL A 133 8.73 16.78 -0.55
CA VAL A 133 8.30 16.05 -1.74
C VAL A 133 9.41 15.11 -2.18
N LEU A 134 9.15 13.81 -2.08
CA LEU A 134 10.00 12.75 -2.62
C LEU A 134 9.43 12.30 -3.97
N THR A 135 10.23 12.43 -5.02
CA THR A 135 9.86 12.09 -6.39
C THR A 135 10.78 11.02 -6.93
N LEU A 136 10.21 9.97 -7.49
CA LEU A 136 10.90 8.91 -8.23
C LEU A 136 10.65 9.10 -9.73
N ASN A 137 11.70 8.97 -10.53
CA ASN A 137 11.63 8.92 -11.98
C ASN A 137 12.07 7.52 -12.47
N PRO A 138 11.11 6.62 -12.75
CA PRO A 138 11.43 5.28 -13.25
C PRO A 138 12.00 5.26 -14.67
N GLY A 139 11.82 6.33 -15.45
CA GLY A 139 12.37 6.43 -16.80
C GLY A 139 13.88 6.66 -16.79
N THR A 140 14.39 7.38 -15.79
CA THR A 140 15.83 7.68 -15.64
C THR A 140 16.50 6.93 -14.49
N LEU A 141 15.74 6.11 -13.75
CA LEU A 141 16.20 5.41 -12.55
C LEU A 141 16.78 6.36 -11.49
N THR A 142 16.12 7.51 -11.27
CA THR A 142 16.57 8.54 -10.31
C THR A 142 15.50 8.89 -9.29
N TYR A 143 15.92 9.54 -8.21
CA TYR A 143 15.05 10.17 -7.23
C TYR A 143 15.48 11.61 -6.95
N PHE A 144 14.53 12.41 -6.45
CA PHE A 144 14.75 13.75 -5.95
C PHE A 144 13.96 13.96 -4.67
N LEU A 145 14.56 14.61 -3.67
CA LEU A 145 13.89 15.08 -2.48
C LEU A 145 13.99 16.61 -2.41
N TYR A 146 12.85 17.27 -2.25
CA TYR A 146 12.76 18.72 -2.11
C TYR A 146 12.03 19.11 -0.83
N ALA A 147 12.40 20.26 -0.27
CA ALA A 147 11.52 21.07 0.56
C ALA A 147 10.86 22.12 -0.34
N GLN A 148 9.54 22.09 -0.44
CA GLN A 148 8.76 23.13 -1.11
C GLN A 148 8.51 24.26 -0.11
N ASP A 149 8.96 25.46 -0.44
CA ASP A 149 8.81 26.68 0.36
C ASP A 149 8.20 27.78 -0.51
N GLY A 150 6.87 27.90 -0.47
CA GLY A 150 6.13 28.77 -1.39
C GLY A 150 6.25 28.26 -2.83
N THR A 151 6.85 29.07 -3.69
CA THR A 151 7.15 28.71 -5.09
C THR A 151 8.55 28.12 -5.26
N LEU A 152 9.37 28.12 -4.22
CA LEU A 152 10.74 27.63 -4.26
C LEU A 152 10.76 26.13 -3.95
N TRP A 153 11.49 25.37 -4.76
CA TRP A 153 11.77 23.95 -4.53
C TRP A 153 13.23 23.79 -4.15
N ARG A 154 13.52 23.75 -2.84
CA ARG A 154 14.89 23.63 -2.34
C ARG A 154 15.32 22.16 -2.33
N PRO A 155 16.36 21.78 -3.10
CA PRO A 155 16.81 20.39 -3.13
C PRO A 155 17.44 19.99 -1.79
N LEU A 156 17.05 18.83 -1.29
CA LEU A 156 17.63 18.20 -0.09
C LEU A 156 18.48 16.97 -0.43
N GLY A 157 18.31 16.41 -1.63
CA GLY A 157 19.08 15.28 -2.13
C GLY A 157 18.54 14.75 -3.45
N SER A 158 19.40 14.10 -4.23
CA SER A 158 19.02 13.38 -5.45
C SER A 158 20.08 12.34 -5.78
N GLY A 159 19.72 11.34 -6.58
CA GLY A 159 20.67 10.32 -7.01
C GLY A 159 20.05 9.24 -7.89
N SER A 160 20.88 8.30 -8.31
CA SER A 160 20.46 7.11 -9.06
C SER A 160 20.01 6.00 -8.11
N VAL A 161 19.00 5.23 -8.53
CA VAL A 161 18.43 4.09 -7.80
C VAL A 161 18.35 2.90 -8.76
N PRO A 162 19.42 2.10 -8.91
CA PRO A 162 19.43 0.98 -9.84
C PRO A 162 18.36 -0.09 -9.54
N SER A 163 17.89 -0.15 -8.29
CA SER A 163 16.80 -1.03 -7.87
C SER A 163 15.41 -0.53 -8.25
N LEU A 164 15.27 0.72 -8.73
CA LEU A 164 13.99 1.28 -9.17
C LEU A 164 13.47 0.52 -10.39
N ARG A 165 12.26 -0.01 -10.30
CA ARG A 165 11.64 -0.77 -11.37
C ARG A 165 10.92 0.18 -12.32
N ALA A 166 11.30 0.15 -13.59
CA ALA A 166 10.66 0.90 -14.67
C ALA A 166 9.34 0.27 -15.14
N GLY A 167 8.65 0.95 -16.05
CA GLY A 167 7.36 0.50 -16.60
C GLY A 167 6.32 0.28 -15.50
N SER A 168 5.58 -0.81 -15.60
CA SER A 168 4.53 -1.22 -14.66
C SER A 168 5.05 -1.90 -13.38
N GLY A 169 6.37 -1.90 -13.15
CA GLY A 169 6.97 -2.49 -11.96
C GLY A 169 6.52 -1.80 -10.67
N LYS A 170 6.14 -2.60 -9.66
CA LYS A 170 5.82 -2.12 -8.31
C LYS A 170 7.10 -1.75 -7.55
N ASN A 171 7.11 -0.58 -6.93
CA ASN A 171 8.21 -0.09 -6.13
C ASN A 171 7.73 0.20 -4.71
N HIS A 172 8.45 -0.30 -3.70
CA HIS A 172 8.19 0.03 -2.30
C HIS A 172 8.99 1.28 -1.95
N VAL A 173 8.30 2.31 -1.47
CA VAL A 173 8.86 3.59 -1.07
C VAL A 173 8.61 3.77 0.41
N GLN A 174 9.65 4.12 1.15
CA GLN A 174 9.59 4.37 2.58
C GLN A 174 10.37 5.64 2.91
N VAL A 175 9.74 6.50 3.71
CA VAL A 175 10.37 7.68 4.32
C VAL A 175 10.32 7.51 5.84
N GLU A 176 11.48 7.60 6.50
CA GLU A 176 11.53 7.72 7.96
C GLU A 176 11.85 9.15 8.36
N ARG A 177 11.06 9.66 9.29
CA ARG A 177 11.24 10.94 9.95
C ARG A 177 11.72 10.71 11.37
N ARG A 178 12.93 11.18 11.68
CA ARG A 178 13.55 11.05 13.01
C ARG A 178 14.06 12.40 13.50
N GLY A 179 13.23 13.14 14.23
CA GLY A 179 13.45 14.57 14.47
C GLY A 179 13.71 15.30 13.16
N ALA A 180 14.88 15.92 13.01
CA ALA A 180 15.30 16.59 11.77
C ALA A 180 15.83 15.65 10.68
N ARG A 181 16.13 14.38 10.97
CA ARG A 181 16.66 13.44 9.97
C ARG A 181 15.56 12.86 9.07
N ILE A 182 15.86 12.77 7.78
CA ILE A 182 15.03 12.18 6.74
C ILE A 182 15.82 11.03 6.12
N LEU A 183 15.29 9.82 6.22
CA LEU A 183 15.83 8.64 5.54
C LEU A 183 14.88 8.26 4.42
N VAL A 184 15.41 8.02 3.23
CA VAL A 184 14.65 7.53 2.07
C VAL A 184 15.13 6.13 1.72
N ILE A 185 14.19 5.19 1.75
CA ILE A 185 14.39 3.80 1.39
C ILE A 185 13.52 3.47 0.19
N ILE A 186 14.12 2.92 -0.86
CA ILE A 186 13.42 2.48 -2.07
C ILE A 186 13.79 1.04 -2.36
N ASN A 187 12.79 0.17 -2.50
CA ASN A 187 12.97 -1.27 -2.71
C ASN A 187 13.98 -1.89 -1.73
N SER A 188 13.79 -1.59 -0.44
CA SER A 188 14.63 -2.05 0.68
C SER A 188 16.08 -1.56 0.67
N GLN A 189 16.42 -0.55 -0.14
CA GLN A 189 17.74 0.10 -0.14
C GLN A 189 17.65 1.52 0.39
N LEU A 190 18.47 1.86 1.39
CA LEU A 190 18.65 3.24 1.82
C LEU A 190 19.36 4.03 0.70
N VAL A 191 18.65 4.98 0.09
CA VAL A 191 19.16 5.79 -1.03
C VAL A 191 19.56 7.20 -0.62
N LEU A 192 19.04 7.70 0.50
CA LEU A 192 19.36 9.00 1.06
C LEU A 192 19.25 8.98 2.59
N GLU A 193 20.22 9.60 3.25
CA GLU A 193 20.07 10.14 4.60
C GLU A 193 20.41 11.64 4.53
N THR A 194 19.48 12.49 4.95
CA THR A 194 19.67 13.95 5.00
C THR A 194 19.01 14.52 6.25
N SER A 195 19.15 15.83 6.48
CA SER A 195 18.55 16.51 7.62
C SER A 195 17.96 17.85 7.19
N ASP A 196 16.70 18.07 7.54
CA ASP A 196 16.00 19.35 7.39
C ASP A 196 14.94 19.47 8.50
N ASN A 197 14.63 20.68 8.93
CA ASN A 197 13.74 20.93 10.07
C ASN A 197 12.71 22.02 9.77
N ALA A 198 12.51 22.37 8.49
CA ALA A 198 11.58 23.41 8.07
C ALA A 198 10.12 23.02 8.37
N TYR A 199 9.77 21.76 8.12
CA TYR A 199 8.44 21.20 8.34
C TYR A 199 8.49 19.96 9.24
N HIS A 200 7.44 19.78 10.04
CA HIS A 200 7.25 18.65 10.97
C HIS A 200 5.77 18.35 11.17
N GLY A 201 5.41 17.07 11.13
CA GLY A 201 4.01 16.67 11.25
C GLY A 201 3.17 17.27 10.12
N GLY A 202 1.85 17.17 10.22
CA GLY A 202 0.97 17.64 9.15
C GLY A 202 0.52 16.50 8.23
N GLY A 203 0.16 16.82 7.00
CA GLY A 203 -0.34 15.81 6.05
C GLY A 203 0.76 14.89 5.52
N VAL A 204 0.40 13.64 5.25
CA VAL A 204 1.19 12.68 4.47
C VAL A 204 0.37 12.22 3.29
N GLY A 205 1.00 11.95 2.16
CA GLY A 205 0.26 11.82 0.92
C GLY A 205 1.05 11.29 -0.25
N LEU A 206 0.36 11.29 -1.38
CA LEU A 206 0.78 10.68 -2.63
C LEU A 206 0.77 11.75 -3.72
N HIS A 207 1.68 11.65 -4.69
CA HIS A 207 1.69 12.56 -5.83
C HIS A 207 1.97 11.86 -7.15
N ALA A 208 1.47 12.46 -8.22
CA ALA A 208 1.85 12.14 -9.58
C ALA A 208 2.36 13.40 -10.27
N TRP A 209 3.37 13.23 -11.12
CA TRP A 209 3.97 14.31 -11.88
C TRP A 209 4.15 13.93 -13.34
N LYS A 210 3.50 14.69 -14.22
CA LYS A 210 3.72 14.64 -15.67
C LYS A 210 5.00 15.37 -16.07
N VAL A 211 5.90 14.65 -16.73
CA VAL A 211 7.08 15.24 -17.39
C VAL A 211 6.61 16.04 -18.62
N LEU A 212 7.14 17.25 -18.79
CA LEU A 212 6.63 18.22 -19.78
C LEU A 212 6.65 17.71 -21.23
N LEU A 213 7.64 16.90 -21.60
CA LEU A 213 7.78 16.32 -22.94
C LEU A 213 7.14 14.94 -23.11
N GLY A 214 6.47 14.41 -22.08
CA GLY A 214 5.79 13.10 -22.12
C GLY A 214 4.38 13.14 -22.72
N SER A 215 3.81 11.96 -22.97
CA SER A 215 2.43 11.78 -23.45
C SER A 215 1.40 12.36 -22.47
N GLY A 216 0.18 12.63 -22.95
CA GLY A 216 -0.79 13.60 -22.40
C GLY A 216 -1.06 13.62 -20.89
N SER A 217 -0.90 12.49 -20.20
CA SER A 217 -1.11 12.35 -18.75
C SER A 217 -0.06 11.46 -18.09
N ALA A 218 0.19 11.69 -16.81
CA ALA A 218 0.98 10.79 -15.96
C ALA A 218 0.09 10.15 -14.91
N GLU A 219 0.02 8.82 -14.94
CA GLU A 219 -0.76 8.05 -13.98
C GLU A 219 0.16 7.28 -13.02
N ALA A 220 -0.18 7.34 -11.73
CA ALA A 220 0.45 6.55 -10.68
C ALA A 220 -0.63 5.77 -9.93
N ARG A 221 -0.33 4.50 -9.64
CA ARG A 221 -1.17 3.59 -8.87
C ARG A 221 -0.48 3.24 -7.57
N PHE A 222 -1.20 3.36 -6.48
CA PHE A 222 -0.71 3.21 -5.13
C PHE A 222 -1.44 2.08 -4.42
N ASP A 223 -0.66 1.36 -3.64
CA ASP A 223 -1.06 0.16 -2.94
C ASP A 223 -0.22 0.10 -1.66
N ASN A 224 -0.57 -0.75 -0.73
CA ASN A 224 0.18 -1.05 0.50
C ASN A 224 0.66 0.15 1.31
N LEU A 225 -0.21 1.14 1.55
CA LEU A 225 0.13 2.30 2.37
C LEU A 225 0.07 1.98 3.87
N ALA A 226 1.12 2.35 4.60
CA ALA A 226 1.15 2.37 6.05
C ALA A 226 1.86 3.61 6.59
N LEU A 227 1.34 4.15 7.68
CA LEU A 227 1.95 5.18 8.51
C LEU A 227 2.13 4.59 9.91
N CYS A 228 3.35 4.64 10.41
CA CYS A 228 3.73 4.01 11.66
C CYS A 228 4.47 5.01 12.57
N VAL A 229 4.35 4.80 13.88
CA VAL A 229 5.17 5.54 14.86
C VAL A 229 6.46 4.76 15.11
N LEU A 230 7.57 5.49 15.12
CA LEU A 230 8.88 4.99 15.53
C LEU A 230 9.12 5.38 16.99
N GLY A 231 9.47 4.41 17.85
CA GLY A 231 9.84 4.69 19.26
C GLY A 231 8.74 4.62 20.32
N GLY A 232 7.50 4.26 19.97
CA GLY A 232 6.41 3.94 20.92
C GLY A 232 5.73 5.17 21.54
N GLY A 233 4.38 5.15 21.56
CA GLY A 233 3.56 6.12 22.31
C GLY A 233 2.80 7.19 21.49
N GLY A 234 2.94 7.21 20.17
CA GLY A 234 2.14 8.08 19.30
C GLY A 234 0.80 7.46 18.91
N THR A 235 -0.25 8.27 18.84
CA THR A 235 -1.54 7.90 18.24
C THR A 235 -1.77 8.74 16.99
N ALA A 236 -2.37 8.16 15.96
CA ALA A 236 -2.76 8.91 14.76
C ALA A 236 -3.89 9.88 15.10
N GLN A 237 -3.86 11.05 14.46
CA GLN A 237 -4.97 12.00 14.48
C GLN A 237 -5.64 12.01 13.11
N SER A 238 -6.95 11.71 13.07
CA SER A 238 -7.74 11.81 11.84
C SER A 238 -7.80 13.24 11.32
N LYS A 239 -7.75 13.41 10.01
CA LYS A 239 -7.95 14.71 9.34
C LYS A 239 -8.64 14.47 8.00
N ALA A 240 -9.43 15.43 7.52
CA ALA A 240 -9.96 15.34 6.17
C ALA A 240 -8.81 15.35 5.15
N ALA A 241 -8.89 14.45 4.16
CA ALA A 241 -7.94 14.45 3.06
C ALA A 241 -7.98 15.78 2.29
N THR A 242 -6.82 16.25 1.85
CA THR A 242 -6.68 17.48 1.07
C THR A 242 -6.09 17.13 -0.29
N VAL A 243 -6.51 17.86 -1.33
CA VAL A 243 -5.92 17.79 -2.67
C VAL A 243 -5.19 19.10 -2.98
N GLY A 244 -4.12 19.04 -3.77
CA GLY A 244 -3.45 20.23 -4.24
C GLY A 244 -2.64 20.00 -5.51
N SER A 245 -2.11 21.11 -6.04
CA SER A 245 -1.26 21.15 -7.22
C SER A 245 -0.20 22.22 -7.04
N ALA A 246 0.97 22.05 -7.62
CA ALA A 246 2.06 23.02 -7.51
C ALA A 246 2.78 23.22 -8.85
N THR A 247 3.38 24.40 -9.01
CA THR A 247 4.29 24.66 -10.13
C THR A 247 5.58 23.88 -9.88
N THR A 248 5.99 23.06 -10.86
CA THR A 248 7.14 22.15 -10.73
C THR A 248 8.47 22.90 -10.65
N PRO A 249 9.53 22.29 -10.09
CA PRO A 249 10.88 22.83 -10.21
C PRO A 249 11.24 23.06 -11.69
N ARG A 250 11.92 24.18 -11.99
CA ARG A 250 12.49 24.45 -13.32
C ARG A 250 13.81 23.72 -13.50
#